data_AF-A0A661UTY4-F1
#
_entry.id   AF-A0A661UTY4-F1
#
_cell.length_a   1.000
_cell.length_b   1.000
_cell.length_c   1.000
_cell.angle_alpha   90.00
_cell.angle_beta   90.00
_cell.angle_gamma   90.00
#
_symmetry.space_group_name_H-M   'P 1'
#
loop_
_entity.id
_entity.type
_entity.pdbx_description
1 polymer ?
#
loop_
_entity_poly.entity_id
_entity_poly.type
_entity_poly.pdbx_seq_one_letter_code
_entity_poly.pdbx_strand_id
1 'polypeptide(L)'
;GPTSIFLSTKLAPHLLGPIAIADYSYMALVPVIQPPIIKLLTTKKERLIHMKTPRLVTKREKILFPIVGALVTILIAPGASALLGMLFFGNLLKESGVTERLARTASNSLIDIITIVLGLCVGASTQAVRIVDGVNMGFLTSSSIKIFTLGAFSFMIATATGVSFAKLMNIFLKEKLNPMIGASGVSAVPDSARVVHIMGQKYDRSNFLLMHAMAPNVAGVIGSAVAAGVLLGILGN
;
A
#
# COMPACT_ATOMS: atom_id res chain seq x y z
N GLY A 1 -3.95 5.72 0.54
CA GLY A 1 -4.76 5.56 1.76
C GLY A 1 -4.25 6.47 2.87
N PRO A 2 -3.96 5.94 4.08
CA PRO A 2 -3.56 6.76 5.24
C PRO A 2 -2.34 7.67 4.97
N THR A 3 -1.33 7.15 4.29
CA THR A 3 -0.12 7.91 3.89
C THR A 3 -0.44 9.07 2.95
N SER A 4 -1.25 8.85 1.91
CA SER A 4 -1.64 9.90 0.96
C SER A 4 -2.47 10.99 1.61
N ILE A 5 -3.39 10.61 2.50
CA ILE A 5 -4.20 11.55 3.30
C ILE A 5 -3.26 12.41 4.14
N PHE A 6 -2.34 11.79 4.88
CA PHE A 6 -1.36 12.49 5.72
C PHE A 6 -0.48 13.45 4.91
N LEU A 7 0.01 13.02 3.75
CA LEU A 7 0.84 13.87 2.91
C LEU A 7 0.04 15.04 2.31
N SER A 8 -1.19 14.77 1.88
CA SER A 8 -2.08 15.80 1.35
C SER A 8 -2.45 16.85 2.39
N THR A 9 -2.70 16.48 3.66
CA THR A 9 -2.98 17.47 4.71
C THR A 9 -1.80 18.38 5.04
N LYS A 10 -0.57 17.98 4.66
CA LYS A 10 0.64 18.78 4.85
C LYS A 10 1.00 19.61 3.61
N LEU A 11 0.94 19.02 2.41
CA LEU A 11 1.40 19.67 1.18
C LEU A 11 0.29 20.37 0.39
N ALA A 12 -0.93 19.83 0.37
CA ALA A 12 -2.04 20.37 -0.42
C ALA A 12 -3.39 20.09 0.24
N PRO A 13 -3.74 20.78 1.34
CA PRO A 13 -4.98 20.51 2.10
C PRO A 13 -6.25 20.69 1.26
N HIS A 14 -6.21 21.60 0.28
CA HIS A 14 -7.32 21.88 -0.63
C HIS A 14 -7.61 20.73 -1.61
N LEU A 15 -6.68 19.79 -1.81
CA LEU A 15 -6.86 18.61 -2.67
C LEU A 15 -7.20 17.33 -1.89
N LEU A 16 -7.36 17.42 -0.57
CA LEU A 16 -7.56 16.26 0.30
C LEU A 16 -8.77 15.41 -0.11
N GLY A 17 -9.92 16.05 -0.33
CA GLY A 17 -11.16 15.36 -0.72
C GLY A 17 -10.99 14.58 -2.02
N PRO A 18 -10.61 15.23 -3.14
CA PRO A 18 -10.33 14.55 -4.40
C PRO A 18 -9.32 13.41 -4.32
N ILE A 19 -8.20 13.62 -3.61
CA ILE A 19 -7.15 12.60 -3.44
C ILE A 19 -7.67 11.40 -2.64
N ALA A 20 -8.36 11.64 -1.52
CA ALA A 20 -8.86 10.57 -0.67
C ALA A 20 -9.92 9.71 -1.39
N ILE A 21 -10.86 10.33 -2.10
CA ILE A 21 -11.88 9.60 -2.87
C ILE A 21 -11.21 8.77 -3.98
N ALA A 22 -10.28 9.38 -4.74
CA ALA A 22 -9.57 8.67 -5.80
C ALA A 22 -8.78 7.47 -5.25
N ASP A 23 -8.04 7.66 -4.15
CA ASP A 23 -7.25 6.61 -3.52
C ASP A 23 -8.08 5.38 -3.14
N TYR A 24 -9.16 5.56 -2.39
CA TYR A 24 -9.98 4.43 -1.95
C TYR A 24 -10.78 3.82 -3.10
N SER A 25 -11.20 4.62 -4.08
CA SER A 25 -11.84 4.11 -5.30
C SER A 25 -10.89 3.19 -6.09
N TYR A 26 -9.62 3.59 -6.26
CA TYR A 26 -8.65 2.77 -6.96
C TYR A 26 -8.21 1.54 -6.18
N MET A 27 -8.12 1.63 -4.86
CA MET A 27 -7.89 0.45 -4.01
C MET A 27 -8.99 -0.60 -4.22
N ALA A 28 -10.26 -0.20 -4.34
CA ALA A 28 -11.36 -1.10 -4.64
C ALA A 28 -11.32 -1.66 -6.08
N LEU A 29 -10.73 -0.93 -7.03
CA LEU A 29 -10.60 -1.34 -8.43
C LEU A 29 -9.35 -2.20 -8.70
N VAL A 30 -8.51 -2.49 -7.69
CA VAL A 30 -7.35 -3.38 -7.83
C VAL A 30 -7.69 -4.72 -8.51
N PRO A 31 -8.80 -5.42 -8.17
CA PRO A 31 -9.19 -6.67 -8.84
C PRO A 31 -9.55 -6.50 -10.32
N VAL A 32 -9.83 -5.29 -10.78
CA VAL A 32 -10.14 -4.98 -12.19
C VAL A 32 -8.88 -4.55 -12.93
N ILE A 33 -8.04 -3.71 -12.31
CA ILE A 33 -6.86 -3.09 -12.94
C ILE A 33 -5.65 -4.05 -12.99
N GLN A 34 -5.38 -4.80 -11.92
CA GLN A 34 -4.19 -5.66 -11.86
C GLN A 34 -4.21 -6.83 -12.86
N PRO A 35 -5.31 -7.60 -12.99
CA PRO A 35 -5.26 -8.83 -13.79
C PRO A 35 -4.94 -8.63 -15.28
N PRO A 36 -5.46 -7.61 -15.99
CA PRO A 36 -5.06 -7.33 -17.36
C PRO A 36 -3.56 -7.08 -17.51
N ILE A 37 -2.96 -6.28 -16.61
CA ILE A 37 -1.54 -5.94 -16.65
C ILE A 37 -0.67 -7.16 -16.40
N ILE A 38 -1.02 -7.95 -15.37
CA ILE A 38 -0.34 -9.22 -15.08
C ILE A 38 -0.42 -10.13 -16.31
N LYS A 39 -1.60 -10.23 -16.94
CA LYS A 39 -1.80 -11.06 -18.14
C LYS A 39 -1.00 -10.58 -19.35
N LEU A 40 -0.82 -9.28 -19.51
CA LEU A 40 -0.06 -8.67 -20.60
C LEU A 40 1.44 -8.90 -20.42
N LEU A 41 1.95 -8.72 -19.20
CA LEU A 41 3.39 -8.70 -18.93
C LEU A 41 3.98 -10.07 -18.60
N THR A 42 3.19 -11.06 -18.19
CA THR A 42 3.68 -12.39 -17.81
C THR A 42 3.30 -13.47 -18.83
N THR A 43 4.01 -14.58 -18.86
CA THR A 43 3.70 -15.76 -19.68
C THR A 43 3.02 -16.85 -18.86
N LYS A 44 2.33 -17.81 -19.51
CA LYS A 44 1.73 -18.95 -18.80
C LYS A 44 2.76 -19.76 -17.99
N LYS A 45 3.98 -19.95 -18.55
CA LYS A 45 5.07 -20.66 -17.87
C LYS A 45 5.50 -19.96 -16.57
N GLU A 46 5.60 -18.63 -16.59
CA GLU A 46 5.94 -17.83 -15.40
C GLU A 46 4.86 -17.88 -14.32
N ARG A 47 3.58 -17.91 -14.72
CA ARG A 47 2.45 -17.94 -13.78
C ARG A 47 2.34 -19.27 -13.03
N LEU A 48 2.86 -20.35 -13.62
CA LEU A 48 2.88 -21.70 -13.05
C LEU A 48 4.09 -21.98 -12.16
N ILE A 49 4.95 -20.98 -11.89
CA ILE A 49 6.06 -21.15 -10.95
C ILE A 49 5.50 -21.36 -9.55
N HIS A 50 5.88 -22.48 -8.93
CA HIS A 50 5.59 -22.78 -7.53
C HIS A 50 6.64 -22.15 -6.62
N MET A 51 6.17 -21.54 -5.55
CA MET A 51 7.03 -20.93 -4.55
C MET A 51 7.34 -21.92 -3.42
N LYS A 52 8.60 -21.96 -2.98
CA LYS A 52 9.00 -22.77 -1.82
C LYS A 52 8.32 -22.28 -0.56
N THR A 53 7.98 -23.18 0.35
CA THR A 53 7.38 -22.84 1.63
C THR A 53 8.23 -21.82 2.41
N PRO A 54 7.64 -20.75 2.97
CA PRO A 54 8.37 -19.77 3.75
C PRO A 54 9.07 -20.43 4.95
N ARG A 55 10.25 -19.90 5.32
CA ARG A 55 10.96 -20.34 6.52
C ARG A 55 10.16 -20.03 7.79
N LEU A 56 10.35 -20.84 8.82
CA LEU A 56 9.87 -20.53 10.16
C LEU A 56 10.69 -19.35 10.72
N VAL A 57 9.98 -18.32 11.20
CA VAL A 57 10.60 -17.11 11.76
C VAL A 57 10.58 -17.21 13.27
N THR A 58 11.74 -17.02 13.89
CA THR A 58 11.87 -17.08 15.36
C THR A 58 11.14 -15.93 16.04
N LYS A 59 10.69 -16.13 17.29
CA LYS A 59 10.04 -15.06 18.07
C LYS A 59 10.93 -13.81 18.20
N ARG A 60 12.25 -14.01 18.36
CA ARG A 60 13.22 -12.91 18.45
C ARG A 60 13.25 -12.08 17.18
N GLU A 61 13.28 -12.71 16.01
CA GLU A 61 13.25 -11.99 14.72
C GLU A 61 11.97 -11.17 14.53
N LYS A 62 10.81 -11.71 14.93
CA LYS A 62 9.54 -10.97 14.83
C LYS A 62 9.50 -9.71 15.71
N ILE A 63 10.12 -9.75 16.89
CA ILE A 63 10.20 -8.61 17.81
C ILE A 63 11.27 -7.60 17.35
N LEU A 64 12.41 -8.08 16.85
CA LEU A 64 13.49 -7.20 16.39
C LEU A 64 13.13 -6.46 15.10
N PHE A 65 12.38 -7.11 14.21
CA PHE A 65 11.99 -6.54 12.92
C PHE A 65 11.37 -5.13 13.02
N PRO A 66 10.32 -4.88 13.84
CA PRO A 66 9.75 -3.53 13.94
C PRO A 66 10.71 -2.51 14.55
N ILE A 67 11.58 -2.91 15.48
CA ILE A 67 12.54 -2.00 16.12
C ILE A 67 13.62 -1.57 15.12
N VAL A 68 14.26 -2.54 14.46
CA VAL A 68 15.29 -2.28 13.45
C VAL A 68 14.67 -1.58 12.23
N GLY A 69 13.49 -2.01 11.80
CA GLY A 69 12.75 -1.38 10.71
C GLY A 69 12.43 0.08 10.98
N ALA A 70 11.96 0.41 12.18
CA ALA A 70 11.73 1.79 12.59
C ALA A 70 13.02 2.61 12.58
N LEU A 71 14.10 2.12 13.19
CA LEU A 71 15.38 2.83 13.24
C LEU A 71 15.93 3.11 11.83
N VAL A 72 16.01 2.08 10.98
CA VAL A 72 16.56 2.22 9.63
C VAL A 72 15.71 3.17 8.79
N THR A 73 14.39 3.00 8.80
CA THR A 73 13.52 3.81 7.94
C THR A 73 13.40 5.26 8.39
N ILE A 74 13.40 5.53 9.71
CA ILE A 74 13.38 6.88 10.25
C ILE A 74 14.69 7.62 9.96
N LEU A 75 15.83 6.92 10.03
CA LEU A 75 17.13 7.50 9.68
C LEU A 75 17.20 7.88 8.19
N ILE A 76 16.61 7.08 7.31
CA ILE A 76 16.57 7.36 5.86
C ILE A 76 15.58 8.48 5.54
N ALA A 77 14.40 8.47 6.17
CA ALA A 77 13.32 9.41 5.89
C ALA A 77 12.73 9.98 7.19
N PRO A 78 13.37 10.99 7.81
CA PRO A 78 12.90 11.57 9.07
C PRO A 78 11.48 12.15 8.98
N GLY A 79 11.08 12.66 7.80
CA GLY A 79 9.73 13.14 7.54
C GLY A 79 8.64 12.06 7.62
N ALA A 80 9.01 10.78 7.50
CA ALA A 80 8.08 9.65 7.68
C ALA A 80 8.04 9.13 9.12
N SER A 81 8.74 9.74 10.07
CA SER A 81 8.82 9.26 11.46
C SER A 81 7.46 9.02 12.10
N ALA A 82 6.50 9.93 11.92
CA ALA A 82 5.14 9.77 12.42
C ALA A 82 4.41 8.58 11.79
N LEU A 83 4.60 8.34 10.48
CA LEU A 83 3.91 7.26 9.76
C LEU A 83 4.53 5.88 10.06
N LEU A 84 5.85 5.77 9.87
CA LEU A 84 6.58 4.52 10.04
C LEU A 84 6.71 4.16 11.51
N GLY A 85 6.91 5.14 12.40
CA GLY A 85 6.93 4.91 13.84
C GLY A 85 5.64 4.28 14.33
N MET A 86 4.48 4.81 13.93
CA MET A 86 3.18 4.26 14.33
C MET A 86 2.90 2.89 13.70
N LEU A 87 3.33 2.67 12.44
CA LEU A 87 3.22 1.37 11.77
C LEU A 87 4.01 0.29 12.52
N PHE A 88 5.28 0.56 12.83
CA PHE A 88 6.15 -0.38 13.53
C PHE A 88 5.76 -0.54 15.00
N PHE A 89 5.24 0.50 15.65
CA PHE A 89 4.68 0.41 16.99
C PHE A 89 3.48 -0.55 17.05
N GLY A 90 2.56 -0.45 16.10
CA GLY A 90 1.44 -1.39 15.98
C GLY A 90 1.91 -2.84 15.78
N ASN A 91 2.95 -3.04 14.97
CA ASN A 91 3.57 -4.35 14.79
C ASN A 91 4.22 -4.87 16.08
N LEU A 92 4.94 -4.02 16.81
CA LEU A 92 5.55 -4.37 18.10
C LEU A 92 4.50 -4.73 19.15
N LEU A 93 3.36 -4.01 19.21
CA LEU A 93 2.26 -4.35 20.12
C LEU A 93 1.72 -5.76 19.87
N LYS A 94 1.67 -6.18 18.60
CA LYS A 94 1.23 -7.52 18.20
C LYS A 94 2.27 -8.59 18.53
N GLU A 95 3.54 -8.34 18.25
CA GLU A 95 4.60 -9.35 18.34
C GLU A 95 5.28 -9.43 19.73
N SER A 96 5.07 -8.44 20.61
CA SER A 96 5.67 -8.42 21.97
C SER A 96 5.19 -9.57 22.87
N GLY A 97 3.96 -10.04 22.66
CA GLY A 97 3.31 -11.09 23.47
C GLY A 97 2.91 -10.66 24.89
N VAL A 98 3.14 -9.40 25.29
CA VAL A 98 2.76 -8.86 26.61
C VAL A 98 1.74 -7.73 26.54
N THR A 99 1.46 -7.23 25.33
CA THR A 99 0.52 -6.13 25.07
C THR A 99 -0.72 -6.58 24.30
N GLU A 100 -1.15 -7.83 24.45
CA GLU A 100 -2.28 -8.41 23.68
C GLU A 100 -3.55 -7.56 23.77
N ARG A 101 -3.91 -7.10 24.98
CA ARG A 101 -5.06 -6.22 25.18
C ARG A 101 -4.95 -4.92 24.38
N LEU A 102 -3.76 -4.31 24.37
CA LEU A 102 -3.52 -3.06 23.63
C LEU A 102 -3.55 -3.32 22.12
N ALA A 103 -2.92 -4.40 21.65
CA ALA A 103 -2.92 -4.78 20.24
C ALA A 103 -4.34 -5.06 19.73
N ARG A 104 -5.17 -5.74 20.52
CA ARG A 104 -6.56 -6.04 20.18
C ARG A 104 -7.42 -4.77 20.16
N THR A 105 -7.28 -3.89 21.14
CA THR A 105 -8.01 -2.61 21.13
C THR A 105 -7.58 -1.73 19.95
N ALA A 106 -6.28 -1.66 19.67
CA ALA A 106 -5.74 -0.87 18.57
C ALA A 106 -6.21 -1.38 17.19
N SER A 107 -6.22 -2.69 16.97
CA SER A 107 -6.57 -3.30 15.67
C SER A 107 -8.07 -3.43 15.39
N ASN A 108 -8.92 -3.29 16.41
CA ASN A 108 -10.38 -3.36 16.28
C ASN A 108 -11.00 -2.01 16.65
N SER A 109 -11.47 -1.87 17.90
CA SER A 109 -12.30 -0.75 18.34
C SER A 109 -11.70 0.63 18.07
N LEU A 110 -10.39 0.81 18.26
CA LEU A 110 -9.77 2.10 18.01
C LEU A 110 -9.73 2.43 16.51
N ILE A 111 -9.39 1.46 15.66
CA ILE A 111 -9.41 1.63 14.20
C ILE A 111 -10.82 1.91 13.71
N ASP A 112 -11.85 1.23 14.24
CA ASP A 112 -13.24 1.46 13.85
C ASP A 112 -13.68 2.89 14.19
N ILE A 113 -13.40 3.36 15.42
CA ILE A 113 -13.73 4.72 15.86
C ILE A 113 -13.01 5.76 14.97
N ILE A 114 -11.69 5.60 14.78
CA ILE A 114 -10.90 6.53 13.97
C ILE A 114 -11.37 6.50 12.50
N THR A 115 -11.75 5.33 11.98
CA THR A 115 -12.23 5.21 10.59
C THR A 115 -13.56 5.93 10.39
N ILE A 116 -14.48 5.83 11.34
CA ILE A 116 -15.75 6.58 11.30
C ILE A 116 -15.46 8.09 11.30
N VAL A 117 -14.63 8.57 12.23
CA VAL A 117 -14.28 9.99 12.33
C VAL A 117 -13.56 10.47 11.07
N LEU A 118 -12.58 9.71 10.58
CA LEU A 118 -11.84 10.05 9.37
C LEU A 118 -12.75 10.07 8.14
N GLY A 119 -13.65 9.09 8.01
CA GLY A 119 -14.63 9.02 6.93
C GLY A 119 -15.57 10.23 6.93
N LEU A 120 -16.08 10.63 8.09
CA LEU A 120 -16.89 11.84 8.24
C LEU A 120 -16.10 13.11 7.91
N CYS A 121 -14.86 13.24 8.38
CA CYS A 121 -14.01 14.39 8.09
C CYS A 121 -13.66 14.50 6.59
N VAL A 122 -13.30 13.38 5.96
CA VAL A 122 -13.02 13.32 4.52
C VAL A 122 -14.30 13.64 3.74
N GLY A 123 -15.45 13.06 4.10
CA GLY A 123 -16.74 13.39 3.49
C GLY A 123 -17.10 14.87 3.63
N ALA A 124 -16.92 15.45 4.81
CA ALA A 124 -17.14 16.89 5.04
C ALA A 124 -16.21 17.77 4.19
N SER A 125 -14.99 17.31 3.89
CA SER A 125 -14.05 18.01 3.01
C SER A 125 -14.43 17.96 1.51
N THR A 126 -15.40 17.12 1.13
CA THR A 126 -15.80 16.88 -0.28
C THR A 126 -16.98 17.76 -0.72
N GLN A 127 -16.92 19.06 -0.41
CA GLN A 127 -17.94 20.00 -0.88
C GLN A 127 -17.88 20.16 -2.41
N ALA A 128 -19.02 19.95 -3.08
CA ALA A 128 -19.11 19.93 -4.55
C ALA A 128 -18.66 21.24 -5.20
N VAL A 129 -18.94 22.37 -4.54
CA VAL A 129 -18.52 23.72 -4.91
C VAL A 129 -18.07 24.42 -3.63
N ARG A 130 -16.80 24.80 -3.57
CA ARG A 130 -16.25 25.66 -2.50
C ARG A 130 -15.64 26.86 -3.18
N ILE A 131 -16.29 28.01 -3.14
CA ILE A 131 -15.74 29.24 -3.74
C ILE A 131 -14.95 29.97 -2.67
N VAL A 132 -13.65 30.13 -2.89
CA VAL A 132 -12.78 31.00 -2.11
C VAL A 132 -12.21 32.00 -3.11
N ASP A 133 -12.38 33.29 -2.86
CA ASP A 133 -11.90 34.39 -3.71
C ASP A 133 -12.33 34.31 -5.20
N GLY A 134 -13.57 33.89 -5.46
CA GLY A 134 -14.12 33.81 -6.82
C GLY A 134 -13.66 32.60 -7.65
N VAL A 135 -12.82 31.73 -7.08
CA VAL A 135 -12.33 30.50 -7.74
C VAL A 135 -13.00 29.26 -7.15
N ASN A 136 -13.50 28.37 -8.00
CA ASN A 136 -14.07 27.10 -7.55
C ASN A 136 -12.96 26.16 -7.07
N MET A 137 -12.85 25.99 -5.76
CA MET A 137 -12.01 25.04 -5.03
C MET A 137 -12.78 23.77 -4.64
N GLY A 138 -13.97 23.55 -5.21
CA GLY A 138 -14.80 22.38 -4.95
C GLY A 138 -14.27 21.10 -5.61
N PHE A 139 -14.93 19.98 -5.30
CA PHE A 139 -14.61 18.68 -5.89
C PHE A 139 -14.80 18.65 -7.42
N LEU A 140 -15.77 19.39 -7.99
CA LEU A 140 -15.94 19.51 -9.45
C LEU A 140 -15.01 20.57 -10.05
N THR A 141 -13.72 20.23 -10.14
CA THR A 141 -12.71 21.01 -10.86
C THR A 141 -12.01 20.15 -11.89
N SER A 142 -11.45 20.77 -12.94
CA SER A 142 -10.59 20.05 -13.90
C SER A 142 -9.39 19.39 -13.23
N SER A 143 -8.96 19.89 -12.08
CA SER A 143 -7.92 19.29 -11.23
C SER A 143 -8.33 17.94 -10.66
N SER A 144 -9.59 17.76 -10.24
CA SER A 144 -10.08 16.46 -9.76
C SER A 144 -10.04 15.39 -10.85
N ILE A 145 -10.46 15.71 -12.08
CA ILE A 145 -10.37 14.77 -13.22
C ILE A 145 -8.91 14.38 -13.48
N LYS A 146 -7.98 15.33 -13.38
CA LYS A 146 -6.53 15.06 -13.48
C LYS A 146 -6.06 14.13 -12.37
N ILE A 147 -6.46 14.35 -11.12
CA ILE A 147 -6.09 13.49 -9.97
C ILE A 147 -6.59 12.07 -10.18
N PHE A 148 -7.84 11.89 -10.58
CA PHE A 148 -8.37 10.57 -10.88
C PHE A 148 -7.57 9.92 -12.00
N THR A 149 -7.37 10.60 -13.13
CA THR A 149 -6.63 10.04 -14.27
C THR A 149 -5.19 9.64 -13.88
N LEU A 150 -4.48 10.52 -13.15
CA LEU A 150 -3.14 10.26 -12.64
C LEU A 150 -3.12 9.08 -11.66
N GLY A 151 -4.12 8.96 -10.78
CA GLY A 151 -4.25 7.85 -9.85
C GLY A 151 -4.39 6.51 -10.58
N ALA A 152 -5.25 6.43 -11.60
CA ALA A 152 -5.40 5.23 -12.41
C ALA A 152 -4.08 4.84 -13.09
N PHE A 153 -3.41 5.80 -13.74
CA PHE A 153 -2.12 5.57 -14.38
C PHE A 153 -1.04 5.16 -13.38
N SER A 154 -1.00 5.77 -12.20
CA SER A 154 -0.07 5.41 -11.14
C SER A 154 -0.22 3.94 -10.71
N PHE A 155 -1.45 3.46 -10.51
CA PHE A 155 -1.71 2.05 -10.20
C PHE A 155 -1.28 1.10 -11.32
N MET A 156 -1.52 1.49 -12.57
CA MET A 156 -1.11 0.69 -13.74
C MET A 156 0.42 0.58 -13.81
N ILE A 157 1.13 1.70 -13.66
CA ILE A 157 2.59 1.75 -13.65
C ILE A 157 3.15 0.98 -12.46
N ALA A 158 2.61 1.15 -11.25
CA ALA A 158 3.07 0.44 -10.07
C ALA A 158 2.94 -1.08 -10.24
N THR A 159 1.82 -1.56 -10.78
CA THR A 159 1.62 -2.98 -11.09
C THR A 159 2.61 -3.47 -12.14
N ALA A 160 2.76 -2.72 -13.23
CA ALA A 160 3.64 -3.08 -14.34
C ALA A 160 5.11 -3.13 -13.91
N THR A 161 5.55 -2.13 -13.16
CA THR A 161 6.90 -2.03 -12.61
C THR A 161 7.16 -3.15 -11.59
N GLY A 162 6.20 -3.45 -10.71
CA GLY A 162 6.34 -4.56 -9.76
C GLY A 162 6.53 -5.92 -10.44
N VAL A 163 5.71 -6.22 -11.46
CA VAL A 163 5.86 -7.44 -12.27
C VAL A 163 7.19 -7.46 -13.02
N SER A 164 7.56 -6.34 -13.64
CA SER A 164 8.81 -6.22 -14.41
C SER A 164 10.03 -6.36 -13.51
N PHE A 165 9.98 -5.82 -12.30
CA PHE A 165 11.03 -5.97 -11.31
C PHE A 165 11.18 -7.42 -10.85
N ALA A 166 10.08 -8.14 -10.61
CA ALA A 166 10.13 -9.57 -10.31
C ALA A 166 10.76 -10.38 -11.46
N LYS A 167 10.51 -10.00 -12.72
CA LYS A 167 11.18 -10.60 -13.89
C LYS A 167 12.67 -10.27 -13.94
N LEU A 168 13.04 -9.03 -13.65
CA LEU A 168 14.44 -8.62 -13.56
C LEU A 168 15.18 -9.43 -12.51
N MET A 169 14.58 -9.63 -11.33
CA MET A 169 15.15 -10.47 -10.27
C MET A 169 15.35 -11.92 -10.75
N ASN A 170 14.44 -12.47 -11.56
CA ASN A 170 14.54 -13.82 -12.11
C ASN A 170 15.72 -14.04 -13.07
N ILE A 171 16.37 -12.97 -13.55
CA ILE A 171 17.59 -13.09 -14.36
C ILE A 171 18.78 -13.50 -13.49
N PHE A 172 18.81 -13.04 -12.23
CA PHE A 172 19.95 -13.24 -11.32
C PHE A 172 19.69 -14.32 -10.26
N LEU A 173 18.43 -14.62 -9.94
CA LEU A 173 18.07 -15.60 -8.93
C LEU A 173 18.19 -17.03 -9.44
N LYS A 174 18.86 -17.88 -8.65
CA LYS A 174 18.87 -19.35 -8.86
C LYS A 174 17.47 -19.94 -8.72
N GLU A 175 16.70 -19.45 -7.76
CA GLU A 175 15.32 -19.84 -7.51
C GLU A 175 14.40 -18.76 -8.04
N LYS A 176 13.68 -19.07 -9.11
CA LYS A 176 12.82 -18.10 -9.78
C LYS A 176 11.59 -17.79 -8.93
N LEU A 177 11.28 -16.50 -8.81
CA LEU A 177 10.05 -15.98 -8.24
C LEU A 177 8.93 -16.04 -9.27
N ASN A 178 7.70 -16.29 -8.82
CA ASN A 178 6.54 -16.11 -9.66
C ASN A 178 6.32 -14.60 -9.91
N PRO A 179 6.42 -14.08 -11.15
CA PRO A 179 6.33 -12.64 -11.41
C PRO A 179 4.99 -12.01 -11.03
N MET A 180 3.93 -12.81 -10.87
CA MET A 180 2.64 -12.30 -10.37
C MET A 180 2.76 -11.75 -8.94
N ILE A 181 3.69 -12.27 -8.13
CA ILE A 181 4.00 -11.76 -6.78
C ILE A 181 4.56 -10.33 -6.86
N GLY A 182 5.19 -9.94 -7.96
CA GLY A 182 5.63 -8.56 -8.16
C GLY A 182 4.47 -7.56 -8.21
N ALA A 183 3.32 -7.94 -8.77
CA ALA A 183 2.13 -7.10 -8.80
C ALA A 183 1.57 -6.82 -7.41
N SER A 184 1.79 -7.73 -6.44
CA SER A 184 1.29 -7.54 -5.09
C SER A 184 2.03 -6.45 -4.31
N GLY A 185 3.11 -5.87 -4.86
CA GLY A 185 3.82 -4.72 -4.30
C GLY A 185 2.99 -3.44 -4.23
N VAL A 186 1.88 -3.36 -4.98
CA VAL A 186 0.90 -2.28 -4.80
C VAL A 186 0.27 -2.44 -3.42
N SER A 187 0.40 -1.39 -2.58
CA SER A 187 0.11 -1.38 -1.13
C SER A 187 -1.38 -1.45 -0.75
N ALA A 188 -2.20 -2.15 -1.55
CA ALA A 188 -3.59 -2.47 -1.24
C ALA A 188 -3.63 -3.78 -0.44
N VAL A 189 -3.43 -3.67 0.88
CA VAL A 189 -3.45 -4.80 1.81
C VAL A 189 -4.89 -5.12 2.22
N PRO A 190 -5.33 -6.39 2.21
CA PRO A 190 -4.67 -7.58 1.64
C PRO A 190 -5.06 -7.86 0.17
N ASP A 191 -5.87 -7.01 -0.45
CA ASP A 191 -6.56 -7.32 -1.72
C ASP A 191 -5.62 -7.56 -2.90
N SER A 192 -4.54 -6.80 -3.02
CA SER A 192 -3.50 -6.98 -4.03
C SER A 192 -2.90 -8.42 -4.00
N ALA A 193 -2.63 -8.93 -2.79
CA ALA A 193 -2.14 -10.30 -2.60
C ALA A 193 -3.23 -11.35 -2.87
N ARG A 194 -4.49 -11.06 -2.52
CA ARG A 194 -5.63 -11.94 -2.83
C ARG A 194 -5.88 -12.04 -4.33
N VAL A 195 -5.78 -10.94 -5.08
CA VAL A 195 -5.93 -10.93 -6.54
C VAL A 195 -4.88 -11.84 -7.18
N VAL A 196 -3.61 -11.69 -6.79
CA VAL A 196 -2.53 -12.57 -7.25
C VAL A 196 -2.79 -14.03 -6.90
N HIS A 197 -3.27 -14.32 -5.69
CA HIS A 197 -3.61 -15.67 -5.27
C HIS A 197 -4.75 -16.29 -6.10
N ILE A 198 -5.86 -15.57 -6.26
CA ILE A 198 -7.01 -16.01 -7.06
C ILE A 198 -6.61 -16.21 -8.52
N MET A 199 -5.75 -15.33 -9.06
CA MET A 199 -5.21 -15.50 -10.41
C MET A 199 -4.34 -16.75 -10.51
N GLY A 200 -3.43 -16.99 -9.57
CA GLY A 200 -2.60 -18.20 -9.54
C GLY A 200 -3.44 -19.47 -9.52
N GLN A 201 -4.46 -19.51 -8.66
CA GLN A 201 -5.40 -20.61 -8.52
C GLN A 201 -6.22 -20.90 -9.78
N LYS A 202 -6.44 -19.90 -10.65
CA LYS A 202 -7.07 -20.11 -11.97
C LYS A 202 -6.17 -20.83 -12.96
N TYR A 203 -4.84 -20.73 -12.83
CA TYR A 203 -3.89 -21.46 -13.68
C TYR A 203 -3.52 -22.81 -13.08
N ASP A 204 -3.39 -22.89 -11.76
CA ASP A 204 -3.12 -24.11 -11.02
C ASP A 204 -3.73 -24.05 -9.62
N ARG A 205 -4.67 -24.96 -9.33
CA ARG A 205 -5.38 -25.05 -8.04
C ARG A 205 -4.47 -25.44 -6.87
N SER A 206 -3.29 -26.01 -7.13
CA SER A 206 -2.31 -26.35 -6.11
C SER A 206 -1.31 -25.22 -5.81
N ASN A 207 -1.32 -24.13 -6.59
CA ASN A 207 -0.38 -23.03 -6.43
C ASN A 207 -0.91 -21.95 -5.46
N PHE A 208 -0.52 -22.05 -4.19
CA PHE A 208 -0.93 -21.12 -3.13
C PHE A 208 0.04 -19.95 -2.98
N LEU A 209 -0.25 -18.84 -3.65
CA LEU A 209 0.62 -17.65 -3.66
C LEU A 209 0.36 -16.63 -2.55
N LEU A 210 -0.72 -16.75 -1.78
CA LEU A 210 -1.14 -15.69 -0.84
C LEU A 210 -0.06 -15.34 0.18
N MET A 211 0.55 -16.35 0.82
CA MET A 211 1.57 -16.14 1.86
C MET A 211 2.81 -15.41 1.31
N HIS A 212 3.18 -15.70 0.06
CA HIS A 212 4.32 -15.10 -0.61
C HIS A 212 4.00 -13.70 -1.13
N ALA A 213 2.80 -13.52 -1.68
CA ALA A 213 2.31 -12.24 -2.18
C ALA A 213 2.09 -11.21 -1.07
N MET A 214 1.88 -11.64 0.18
CA MET A 214 1.79 -10.71 1.32
C MET A 214 3.12 -10.01 1.62
N ALA A 215 4.27 -10.63 1.33
CA ALA A 215 5.56 -10.01 1.63
C ALA A 215 5.82 -8.73 0.81
N PRO A 216 5.69 -8.73 -0.53
CA PRO A 216 5.76 -7.50 -1.32
C PRO A 216 4.66 -6.51 -0.97
N ASN A 217 3.46 -6.97 -0.62
CA ASN A 217 2.35 -6.08 -0.28
C ASN A 217 2.65 -5.26 0.99
N VAL A 218 3.18 -5.93 2.03
CA VAL A 218 3.65 -5.24 3.24
C VAL A 218 4.86 -4.34 2.94
N ALA A 219 5.80 -4.80 2.10
CA ALA A 219 6.94 -3.97 1.67
C ALA A 219 6.47 -2.72 0.92
N GLY A 220 5.40 -2.80 0.13
CA GLY A 220 4.77 -1.67 -0.55
C GLY A 220 4.19 -0.63 0.41
N VAL A 221 3.59 -1.05 1.53
CA VAL A 221 3.11 -0.13 2.58
C VAL A 221 4.28 0.64 3.20
N ILE A 222 5.36 -0.07 3.55
CA ILE A 222 6.57 0.54 4.11
C ILE A 222 7.20 1.50 3.09
N GLY A 223 7.38 1.04 1.84
CA GLY A 223 7.96 1.83 0.75
C GLY A 223 7.17 3.10 0.44
N SER A 224 5.83 3.03 0.45
CA SER A 224 4.96 4.19 0.25
C SER A 224 5.13 5.23 1.37
N ALA A 225 5.25 4.78 2.62
CA ALA A 225 5.50 5.66 3.75
C ALA A 225 6.91 6.29 3.70
N VAL A 226 7.94 5.53 3.33
CA VAL A 226 9.30 6.06 3.10
C VAL A 226 9.30 7.11 1.99
N ALA A 227 8.67 6.81 0.84
CA ALA A 227 8.55 7.76 -0.26
C ALA A 227 7.83 9.05 0.16
N ALA A 228 6.74 8.94 0.92
CA ALA A 228 6.04 10.10 1.46
C ALA A 228 6.92 10.92 2.43
N GLY A 229 7.74 10.27 3.26
CA GLY A 229 8.67 10.96 4.15
C GLY A 229 9.78 11.70 3.42
N VAL A 230 10.32 11.10 2.35
CA VAL A 230 11.30 11.76 1.49
C VAL A 230 10.67 12.95 0.77
N LEU A 231 9.47 12.78 0.21
CA LEU A 231 8.73 13.88 -0.42
C LEU A 231 8.44 15.01 0.56
N LEU A 232 8.03 14.71 1.79
CA LEU A 232 7.81 15.71 2.82
C LEU A 232 9.11 16.41 3.24
N GLY A 233 10.24 15.69 3.28
CA GLY A 233 11.54 16.30 3.55
C GLY A 233 12.02 17.24 2.45
N ILE A 234 11.66 16.97 1.19
CA ILE A 234 12.03 17.80 0.03
C ILE A 234 11.08 18.98 -0.16
N LEU A 235 9.77 18.75 -0.03
CA LEU A 235 8.71 19.70 -0.40
C LEU A 235 8.01 20.36 0.81
N GLY A 236 8.24 19.86 2.02
CA GLY A 236 7.57 20.33 3.24
C GLY A 236 8.30 21.45 3.99
N ASN A 237 9.39 21.97 3.42
CA ASN A 237 10.08 23.18 3.89
C ASN A 237 9.50 24.42 3.20
#